data_AF-A0A524Q7L2-F1
#
_entry.id   AF-A0A524Q7L2-F1
#
_cell.length_a   1.000
_cell.length_b   1.000
_cell.length_c   1.000
_cell.angle_alpha   90.00
_cell.angle_beta   90.00
_cell.angle_gamma   90.00
#
_symmetry.space_group_name_H-M   'P 1'
#
loop_
_entity.id
_entity.type
_entity.pdbx_description
1 polymer ?
#
loop_
_entity_poly.entity_id
_entity_poly.type
_entity_poly.pdbx_seq_one_letter_code
_entity_poly.pdbx_strand_id
1 'polypeptide(L)'
;MRLLLVLLVSSHLAAPGECRVSVTVPPGISLSHEVMAAALPRSIVTRKGYDEAEIVVYHYTQGVESYHFGEEGPFKESLSSGVIECLVKLKIKDRLVRALFIHAGGPDLTALLSNLSRALSVALAKH
;
A
#
# COMPACT_ATOMS: atom_id res chain seq x y z
N MET A 1 35.09 19.80 31.72
CA MET A 1 35.01 18.97 30.49
C MET A 1 33.99 17.82 30.54
N ARG A 2 33.05 17.74 31.51
CA ARG A 2 32.01 16.68 31.51
C ARG A 2 30.66 17.11 30.91
N LEU A 3 30.38 18.41 30.84
CA LEU A 3 29.11 18.93 30.32
C LEU A 3 29.02 19.00 28.78
N LEU A 4 30.15 19.06 28.08
CA LEU A 4 30.16 19.19 26.62
C LEU A 4 29.86 17.87 25.88
N LEU A 5 30.08 16.73 26.54
CA LEU A 5 29.91 15.40 25.93
C LEU A 5 28.44 14.95 25.91
N VAL A 6 27.61 15.46 26.84
CA VAL A 6 26.17 15.12 26.94
C VAL A 6 25.35 15.78 25.83
N LEU A 7 25.78 16.94 25.33
CA LEU A 7 25.11 17.68 24.24
C LEU A 7 25.37 17.08 22.86
N LEU A 8 26.49 16.36 22.65
CA LEU A 8 26.81 15.72 21.37
C LEU A 8 26.08 14.37 21.17
N VAL A 9 25.68 13.69 22.24
CA VAL A 9 24.94 12.42 22.16
C VAL A 9 23.43 12.66 21.93
N SER A 10 22.92 13.84 22.28
CA SER A 10 21.49 14.18 22.12
C SER A 10 21.11 14.59 20.69
N SER A 11 22.09 14.83 19.81
CA SER A 11 21.85 15.21 18.41
C SER A 11 21.64 14.04 17.42
N HIS A 12 21.67 12.78 17.87
CA HIS A 12 21.66 11.62 16.97
C HIS A 12 20.52 10.61 17.17
N LEU A 13 19.55 10.88 18.04
CA LEU A 13 18.36 10.03 18.20
C LEU A 13 17.07 10.76 17.81
N ALA A 14 17.05 11.38 16.64
CA ALA A 14 15.78 11.46 15.91
C ALA A 14 15.53 10.07 15.32
N ALA A 15 14.97 9.17 16.15
CA ALA A 15 14.51 7.87 15.67
C ALA A 15 13.61 8.12 14.45
N PRO A 16 13.84 7.42 13.32
CA PRO A 16 13.02 7.63 12.15
C PRO A 16 11.57 7.33 12.53
N GLY A 17 10.70 8.33 12.31
CA GLY A 17 9.30 8.27 12.74
C GLY A 17 8.63 7.04 12.15
N GLU A 18 8.13 6.17 13.04
CA GLU A 18 7.35 5.02 12.64
C GLU A 18 5.98 5.51 12.17
N CYS A 19 5.72 5.39 10.87
CA CYS A 19 4.45 5.80 10.27
C CYS A 19 3.43 4.68 10.46
N ARG A 20 2.35 4.96 11.17
CA ARG A 20 1.25 4.02 11.37
C ARG A 20 0.45 3.86 10.09
N VAL A 21 0.24 2.63 9.64
CA VAL A 21 -0.58 2.35 8.47
C VAL A 21 -1.99 1.96 8.91
N SER A 22 -2.99 2.62 8.34
CA SER A 22 -4.41 2.28 8.50
C SER A 22 -5.02 2.00 7.13
N VAL A 23 -5.95 1.05 7.07
CA VAL A 23 -6.60 0.64 5.82
C VAL A 23 -8.10 0.82 5.97
N THR A 24 -8.72 1.41 4.96
CA THR A 24 -10.16 1.58 4.84
C THR A 24 -10.62 1.03 3.51
N VAL A 25 -11.60 0.12 3.55
CA VAL A 25 -12.30 -0.38 2.37
C VAL A 25 -13.76 0.08 2.49
N PRO A 26 -14.20 1.05 1.65
CA PRO A 26 -15.57 1.54 1.65
C PRO A 26 -16.60 0.44 1.36
N PRO A 27 -17.83 0.57 1.87
CA PRO A 27 -18.92 -0.32 1.50
C PRO A 27 -19.19 -0.22 -0.01
N GLY A 28 -19.38 -1.36 -0.67
CA GLY A 28 -19.58 -1.46 -2.12
C GLY A 28 -18.36 -1.96 -2.91
N ILE A 29 -17.20 -2.07 -2.28
CA ILE A 29 -16.04 -2.75 -2.87
C ILE A 29 -16.08 -4.23 -2.47
N SER A 30 -16.03 -5.13 -3.45
CA SER A 30 -16.00 -6.59 -3.26
C SER A 30 -14.63 -7.10 -2.79
N LEU A 31 -14.03 -6.44 -1.79
CA LEU A 31 -12.74 -6.75 -1.19
C LEU A 31 -12.87 -6.69 0.33
N SER A 32 -12.40 -7.74 1.03
CA SER A 32 -12.48 -7.76 2.50
C SER A 32 -11.43 -6.85 3.12
N HIS A 33 -11.85 -6.08 4.14
CA HIS A 33 -10.96 -5.28 4.98
C HIS A 33 -9.89 -6.14 5.66
N GLU A 34 -10.28 -7.32 6.16
CA GLU A 34 -9.38 -8.23 6.88
C GLU A 34 -8.26 -8.75 5.97
N VAL A 35 -8.61 -9.09 4.72
CA VAL A 35 -7.65 -9.55 3.71
C VAL A 35 -6.63 -8.45 3.40
N MET A 36 -7.10 -7.22 3.21
CA MET A 36 -6.23 -6.07 2.97
C MET A 36 -5.35 -5.75 4.19
N ALA A 37 -5.90 -5.77 5.39
CA ALA A 37 -5.18 -5.50 6.63
C ALA A 37 -4.13 -6.57 6.94
N ALA A 38 -4.36 -7.82 6.53
CA ALA A 38 -3.38 -8.91 6.66
C ALA A 38 -2.24 -8.81 5.65
N ALA A 39 -2.52 -8.32 4.43
CA ALA A 39 -1.52 -8.23 3.37
C ALA A 39 -0.59 -7.02 3.48
N LEU A 40 -1.01 -5.97 4.19
CA LEU A 40 -0.29 -4.71 4.29
C LEU A 40 0.50 -4.62 5.61
N PRO A 41 1.69 -3.99 5.60
CA PRO A 41 2.45 -3.75 6.81
C PRO A 41 1.69 -2.82 7.75
N ARG A 42 1.75 -3.09 9.07
CA ARG A 42 1.08 -2.27 10.10
C ARG A 42 1.81 -0.94 10.36
N SER A 43 3.10 -0.90 10.10
CA SER A 43 3.94 0.29 10.20
C SER A 43 5.02 0.28 9.13
N ILE A 44 5.42 1.48 8.70
CA ILE A 44 6.53 1.67 7.75
C ILE A 44 7.41 2.80 8.26
N VAL A 45 8.73 2.62 8.15
CA VAL A 45 9.69 3.66 8.47
C VAL A 45 9.74 4.66 7.31
N THR A 46 9.33 5.90 7.55
CA THR A 46 9.35 6.96 6.52
C THR A 46 10.53 7.91 6.74
N ARG A 47 11.10 8.44 5.66
CA ARG A 47 12.25 9.36 5.76
C ARG A 47 11.83 10.80 6.08
N LYS A 48 10.57 11.17 5.84
CA LYS A 48 10.07 12.54 6.07
C LYS A 48 9.29 12.72 7.36
N GLY A 49 9.27 11.72 8.24
CA GLY A 49 8.63 11.82 9.54
C GLY A 49 7.11 11.94 9.42
N TYR A 50 6.49 11.17 8.52
CA TYR A 50 5.05 10.99 8.54
C TYR A 50 4.66 10.14 9.75
N ASP A 51 3.58 10.55 10.42
CA ASP A 51 3.09 9.86 11.61
C ASP A 51 2.01 8.82 11.24
N GLU A 52 1.25 9.08 10.17
CA GLU A 52 0.16 8.21 9.72
C GLU A 52 0.04 8.15 8.18
N ALA A 53 -0.22 6.95 7.67
CA ALA A 53 -0.59 6.64 6.30
C ALA A 53 -1.96 5.94 6.28
N GLU A 54 -2.98 6.65 5.81
CA GLU A 54 -4.35 6.11 5.66
C GLU A 54 -4.55 5.68 4.20
N ILE A 55 -4.75 4.38 3.98
CA ILE A 55 -4.95 3.75 2.68
C ILE A 55 -6.45 3.53 2.48
N VAL A 56 -7.04 4.22 1.50
CA VAL A 56 -8.45 4.09 1.13
C VAL A 56 -8.53 3.41 -0.22
N VAL A 57 -9.07 2.19 -0.27
CA VAL A 57 -9.35 1.51 -1.54
C VAL A 57 -10.59 2.14 -2.16
N TYR A 58 -10.54 2.55 -3.43
CA TYR A 58 -11.72 3.12 -4.11
C TYR A 58 -12.14 2.31 -5.33
N HIS A 59 -11.30 1.39 -5.81
CA HIS A 59 -11.62 0.52 -6.94
C HIS A 59 -10.92 -0.82 -6.79
N TYR A 60 -11.65 -1.90 -7.11
CA TYR A 60 -11.17 -3.27 -7.10
C TYR A 60 -11.88 -4.06 -8.21
N THR A 61 -11.10 -4.76 -9.04
CA THR A 61 -11.58 -5.75 -9.98
C THR A 61 -10.75 -7.03 -9.85
N GLN A 62 -11.41 -8.17 -9.95
CA GLN A 62 -10.73 -9.46 -9.98
C GLN A 62 -10.33 -9.81 -11.42
N GLY A 63 -9.19 -10.47 -11.59
CA GLY A 63 -8.81 -10.99 -12.89
C GLY A 63 -9.75 -12.10 -13.34
N VAL A 64 -10.09 -12.13 -14.62
CA VAL A 64 -10.93 -13.17 -15.22
C VAL A 64 -10.12 -13.86 -16.30
N GLU A 65 -9.90 -15.15 -16.10
CA GLU A 65 -9.42 -16.05 -17.14
C GLU A 65 -10.64 -16.58 -17.90
N SER A 66 -10.68 -16.34 -19.21
CA SER A 66 -11.73 -16.89 -20.06
C SER A 66 -11.11 -17.91 -21.02
N TYR A 67 -11.69 -19.12 -20.99
CA TYR A 67 -11.32 -20.22 -21.86
C TYR A 67 -12.39 -20.35 -22.95
N HIS A 68 -12.02 -20.10 -24.20
CA HIS A 68 -12.89 -20.35 -25.35
C HIS A 68 -12.60 -21.74 -25.92
N PHE A 69 -13.58 -22.64 -25.83
CA PHE A 69 -13.54 -23.95 -26.47
C PHE A 69 -14.20 -23.85 -27.86
N GLY A 70 -13.40 -23.98 -28.91
CA GLY A 70 -13.88 -24.09 -30.30
C GLY A 70 -13.95 -25.56 -30.75
N GLU A 71 -14.64 -25.83 -31.86
CA GLU A 71 -14.81 -27.19 -32.41
C GLU A 71 -13.48 -27.86 -32.85
N GLU A 72 -12.39 -27.11 -32.98
CA GLU A 72 -11.05 -27.63 -33.34
C GLU A 72 -10.06 -27.69 -32.15
N GLY A 73 -10.53 -27.51 -30.91
CA GLY A 73 -9.70 -27.52 -29.70
C GLY A 73 -9.60 -26.16 -28.99
N PRO A 74 -8.93 -26.08 -27.83
CA PRO A 74 -8.88 -24.85 -27.03
C PRO A 74 -7.98 -23.82 -27.72
N PHE A 75 -8.58 -22.74 -28.24
CA PHE A 75 -7.83 -21.72 -28.98
C PHE A 75 -8.32 -20.31 -28.66
N LYS A 76 -8.16 -19.89 -27.40
CA LYS A 76 -7.80 -18.53 -26.96
C LYS A 76 -8.01 -18.40 -25.45
N GLU A 77 -6.93 -18.17 -24.73
CA GLU A 77 -6.96 -17.60 -23.38
C GLU A 77 -7.08 -16.08 -23.53
N SER A 78 -8.14 -15.48 -22.98
CA SER A 78 -8.15 -14.04 -22.73
C SER A 78 -8.02 -13.82 -21.23
N LEU A 79 -6.88 -13.25 -20.83
CA LEU A 79 -6.56 -12.84 -19.47
C LEU A 79 -6.92 -11.37 -19.31
N SER A 80 -8.04 -11.10 -18.64
CA SER A 80 -8.31 -9.78 -18.07
C SER A 80 -7.60 -9.70 -16.73
N SER A 81 -6.55 -8.88 -16.60
CA SER A 81 -5.90 -8.66 -15.30
C SER A 81 -6.81 -7.86 -14.38
N GLY A 82 -6.92 -8.30 -13.13
CA GLY A 82 -7.58 -7.53 -12.08
C GLY A 82 -6.76 -6.29 -11.72
N VAL A 83 -7.39 -5.38 -10.97
CA VAL A 83 -6.80 -4.10 -10.56
C VAL A 83 -7.24 -3.76 -9.13
N ILE A 84 -6.33 -3.19 -8.34
CA ILE A 84 -6.64 -2.48 -7.09
C ILE A 84 -6.12 -1.06 -7.20
N GLU A 85 -6.98 -0.09 -6.89
CA GLU A 85 -6.61 1.32 -6.84
C GLU A 85 -6.95 1.90 -5.47
N CYS A 86 -5.99 2.63 -4.91
CA CYS A 86 -6.12 3.23 -3.60
C CYS A 86 -5.57 4.66 -3.55
N LEU A 87 -6.17 5.42 -2.65
CA LEU A 87 -5.73 6.74 -2.23
C LEU A 87 -4.98 6.57 -0.91
N VAL A 88 -3.72 7.00 -0.88
CA VAL A 88 -2.90 7.01 0.32
C VAL A 88 -2.77 8.44 0.82
N LYS A 89 -3.31 8.72 2.00
CA LYS A 89 -3.23 10.00 2.68
C LYS A 89 -2.10 9.95 3.70
N LEU A 90 -1.14 10.86 3.60
CA LEU A 90 -0.01 10.97 4.51
C LEU A 90 -0.20 12.18 5.43
N LYS A 91 -0.18 11.93 6.73
CA LYS A 91 -0.46 12.94 7.75
C LYS A 91 0.73 13.15 8.70
N ILE A 92 0.83 14.37 9.20
CA ILE A 92 1.71 14.76 10.31
C ILE A 92 0.85 15.50 11.32
N LYS A 93 0.81 15.03 12.57
CA LYS A 93 -0.03 15.61 13.64
C LYS A 93 -1.48 15.88 13.18
N ASP A 94 -2.10 14.86 12.57
CA ASP A 94 -3.47 14.87 12.04
C ASP A 94 -3.73 15.81 10.84
N ARG A 95 -2.70 16.50 10.34
CA ARG A 95 -2.81 17.33 9.14
C ARG A 95 -2.43 16.52 7.92
N LEU A 96 -3.29 16.51 6.90
CA LEU A 96 -2.95 15.97 5.59
C LEU A 96 -1.81 16.79 4.96
N VAL A 97 -0.67 16.15 4.75
CA VAL A 97 0.50 16.77 4.12
C VAL A 97 0.59 16.37 2.66
N ARG A 98 0.17 15.14 2.33
CA ARG A 98 0.27 14.61 0.96
C ARG A 98 -0.78 13.54 0.70
N ALA A 99 -1.21 13.46 -0.55
CA ALA A 99 -2.03 12.39 -1.07
C ALA A 99 -1.33 11.73 -2.26
N LEU A 100 -1.42 10.40 -2.36
CA LEU A 100 -0.85 9.61 -3.45
C LEU A 100 -1.93 8.68 -3.98
N PHE A 101 -1.97 8.50 -5.29
CA PHE A 101 -2.77 7.47 -5.93
C PHE A 101 -1.85 6.31 -6.28
N ILE A 102 -2.20 5.12 -5.81
CA ILE A 102 -1.43 3.90 -6.07
C ILE A 102 -2.35 2.92 -6.80
N HIS A 103 -1.79 2.31 -7.83
CA HIS A 103 -2.46 1.34 -8.68
C HIS A 103 -1.60 0.07 -8.70
N ALA A 104 -2.25 -1.08 -8.59
CA ALA A 104 -1.62 -2.39 -8.72
C ALA A 104 -2.51 -3.33 -9.53
N GLY A 105 -1.97 -3.87 -10.62
CA GLY A 105 -2.61 -4.91 -11.43
C GLY A 105 -2.08 -6.31 -11.11
N GLY A 106 -2.84 -7.35 -11.43
CA GLY A 106 -2.45 -8.73 -11.19
C GLY A 106 -3.49 -9.74 -11.70
N PRO A 107 -3.06 -10.97 -12.01
CA PRO A 107 -3.96 -12.02 -12.50
C PRO A 107 -4.93 -12.51 -11.41
N ASP A 108 -4.49 -12.53 -10.15
CA ASP A 108 -5.26 -13.00 -9.00
C ASP A 108 -5.10 -12.08 -7.80
N LEU A 109 -5.91 -12.33 -6.75
CA LEU A 109 -5.92 -11.54 -5.52
C LEU A 109 -4.55 -11.52 -4.81
N THR A 110 -3.83 -12.65 -4.80
CA THR A 110 -2.53 -12.75 -4.12
C THR A 110 -1.49 -11.89 -4.82
N ALA A 111 -1.45 -11.94 -6.16
CA ALA A 111 -0.58 -11.12 -6.98
C ALA A 111 -0.94 -9.63 -6.85
N LEU A 112 -2.24 -9.30 -6.85
CA LEU A 112 -2.73 -7.94 -6.63
C LEU A 112 -2.24 -7.36 -5.31
N LEU A 113 -2.43 -8.08 -4.21
CA LEU A 113 -2.03 -7.65 -2.86
C LEU A 113 -0.50 -7.54 -2.73
N SER A 114 0.25 -8.48 -3.31
CA SER A 114 1.72 -8.44 -3.33
C SER A 114 2.23 -7.21 -4.11
N ASN A 115 1.66 -6.96 -5.28
CA ASN A 115 2.00 -5.82 -6.12
C ASN A 115 1.65 -4.49 -5.43
N LEU A 116 0.50 -4.43 -4.77
CA LEU A 116 0.07 -3.28 -4.00
C LEU A 116 1.01 -2.99 -2.83
N SER A 117 1.34 -4.01 -2.03
CA SER A 117 2.25 -3.90 -0.88
C SER A 117 3.64 -3.39 -1.31
N ARG A 118 4.15 -3.90 -2.43
CA ARG A 118 5.39 -3.42 -3.04
C ARG A 118 5.29 -1.98 -3.51
N ALA A 119 4.21 -1.61 -4.21
CA ALA A 119 4.00 -0.24 -4.69
C ALA A 119 3.91 0.76 -3.53
N LEU A 120 3.19 0.41 -2.46
CA LEU A 120 3.11 1.16 -1.22
C LEU A 120 4.48 1.33 -0.57
N SER A 121 5.23 0.24 -0.39
CA SER A 121 6.57 0.29 0.23
C SER A 121 7.50 1.23 -0.53
N VAL A 122 7.49 1.17 -1.87
CA VAL A 122 8.31 2.06 -2.71
C VAL A 122 7.84 3.52 -2.60
N ALA A 123 6.53 3.76 -2.68
CA ALA A 123 5.96 5.10 -2.61
C ALA A 123 6.23 5.77 -1.25
N LEU A 124 6.10 5.01 -0.17
CA LEU A 124 6.27 5.47 1.21
C LEU A 124 7.74 5.56 1.63
N ALA A 125 8.65 4.79 1.03
CA ALA A 125 10.09 4.95 1.26
C ALA A 125 10.66 6.17 0.52
N LYS A 126 10.10 6.51 -0.64
CA LYS A 126 10.50 7.70 -1.42
C LYS A 126 9.96 9.00 -0.81
N HIS A 127 8.89 8.90 -0.04
CA HIS A 127 8.22 10.05 0.52
C HIS A 127 8.40 10.15 2.02
#